data_AF-A0A428T536-F1
#
_entry.id   AF-A0A428T536-F1
#
_cell.length_a   1.000
_cell.length_b   1.000
_cell.length_c   1.000
_cell.angle_alpha   90.00
_cell.angle_beta   90.00
_cell.angle_gamma   90.00
#
_symmetry.space_group_name_H-M   'P 1'
#
loop_
_entity.id
_entity.type
_entity.pdbx_description
1 polymer ?
#
loop_
_entity_poly.entity_id
_entity_poly.type
_entity_poly.pdbx_seq_one_letter_code
_entity_poly.pdbx_strand_id
1 'polypeptide(L)'
;MAPLVPHWKQPSHPDIQEVVVVNAEEFTTKSISRVSLPPFAVFAKFDFPPCTPANEPTYATVQTGRDTHLNLNSDLLYINHSCEPTLLFDVGNFNVLVGPKGIKPGDELTFFYPSTEWHMAQPFDCLCGAATCRGRIAGARDMTEAQLDGVWLNGHIIQLRAEQEAARIARSADPTVNALHEAVVHAEKVLEAARLALRTYTGNAHAQNGNGIITPKFANGTLGKVAGSEHRGPTSRELSGEMGGDTIRV
;
A
#
# COMPACT_ATOMS: atom_id res chain seq x y z
N MET A 1 -9.27 30.71 -4.39
CA MET A 1 -9.85 30.44 -5.73
C MET A 1 -11.19 31.17 -5.82
N ALA A 2 -11.75 31.34 -7.02
CA ALA A 2 -13.17 31.72 -7.14
C ALA A 2 -14.05 30.55 -6.63
N PRO A 3 -15.23 30.83 -6.03
CA PRO A 3 -16.18 29.78 -5.66
C PRO A 3 -16.63 29.00 -6.90
N LEU A 4 -16.79 27.68 -6.77
CA LEU A 4 -17.42 26.88 -7.81
C LEU A 4 -18.88 27.31 -7.94
N VAL A 5 -19.28 27.70 -9.15
CA VAL A 5 -20.67 28.03 -9.48
C VAL A 5 -21.42 26.72 -9.72
N PRO A 6 -22.42 26.36 -8.90
CA PRO A 6 -23.12 25.08 -9.05
C PRO A 6 -23.89 25.01 -10.37
N HIS A 7 -23.66 23.94 -11.14
CA HIS A 7 -24.35 23.67 -12.40
C HIS A 7 -25.50 22.65 -12.27
N TRP A 8 -25.75 22.13 -11.06
CA TRP A 8 -26.84 21.20 -10.77
C TRP A 8 -28.03 21.90 -10.11
N LYS A 9 -29.17 21.20 -10.05
CA LYS A 9 -30.36 21.67 -9.32
C LYS A 9 -30.08 21.63 -7.82
N GLN A 10 -30.24 22.78 -7.15
CA GLN A 10 -30.13 22.90 -5.70
C GLN A 10 -31.51 23.08 -5.02
N PRO A 11 -31.76 22.47 -3.86
CA PRO A 11 -30.99 21.35 -3.32
C PRO A 11 -31.13 20.08 -4.18
N SER A 12 -30.07 19.29 -4.29
CA SER A 12 -30.07 18.00 -5.01
C SER A 12 -30.64 16.86 -4.17
N HIS A 13 -30.45 16.94 -2.84
CA HIS A 13 -30.81 15.89 -1.88
C HIS A 13 -31.74 16.41 -0.76
N PRO A 14 -32.85 17.11 -1.09
CA PRO A 14 -33.67 17.84 -0.12
C PRO A 14 -34.21 17.01 1.03
N ASP A 15 -34.42 15.71 0.84
CA ASP A 15 -35.05 14.84 1.84
C ASP A 15 -34.06 14.32 2.89
N ILE A 16 -32.75 14.35 2.59
CA ILE A 16 -31.69 13.74 3.43
C ILE A 16 -30.59 14.71 3.86
N GLN A 17 -30.37 15.79 3.11
CA GLN A 17 -29.29 16.76 3.31
C GLN A 17 -29.82 18.19 3.29
N GLU A 18 -29.31 19.03 4.18
CA GLU A 18 -29.47 20.48 4.19
C GLU A 18 -28.09 21.14 4.12
N VAL A 19 -27.87 22.04 3.15
CA VAL A 19 -26.63 22.81 3.04
C VAL A 19 -26.83 24.16 3.71
N VAL A 20 -26.08 24.42 4.79
CA VAL A 20 -26.15 25.65 5.57
C VAL A 20 -24.92 26.50 5.28
N VAL A 21 -25.14 27.72 4.79
CA VAL A 21 -24.09 28.74 4.67
C VAL A 21 -23.79 29.28 6.07
N VAL A 22 -22.54 29.14 6.52
CA VAL A 22 -22.08 29.58 7.85
C VAL A 22 -21.60 31.02 7.76
N ASN A 23 -20.76 31.35 6.77
CA ASN A 23 -20.37 32.71 6.43
C ASN A 23 -20.32 32.86 4.90
N ALA A 24 -21.15 33.75 4.35
CA ALA A 24 -21.24 34.00 2.92
C ALA A 24 -20.01 34.74 2.36
N GLU A 25 -19.32 35.53 3.18
CA GLU A 25 -18.14 36.32 2.78
C GLU A 25 -16.87 35.45 2.72
N GLU A 26 -16.81 34.41 3.56
CA GLU A 26 -15.74 33.41 3.58
C GLU A 26 -16.07 32.15 2.76
N PHE A 27 -17.26 32.11 2.14
CA PHE A 27 -17.81 30.96 1.40
C PHE A 27 -17.84 29.65 2.22
N THR A 28 -17.98 29.74 3.54
CA THR A 28 -17.99 28.55 4.41
C THR A 28 -19.40 27.96 4.47
N THR A 29 -19.50 26.67 4.16
CA THR A 29 -20.74 25.88 4.20
C THR A 29 -20.57 24.66 5.09
N LYS A 30 -21.67 24.13 5.62
CA LYS A 30 -21.73 22.80 6.23
C LYS A 30 -22.94 22.04 5.76
N SER A 31 -22.83 20.72 5.72
CA SER A 31 -23.94 19.83 5.38
C SER A 31 -24.52 19.21 6.64
N ILE A 32 -25.84 19.25 6.78
CA ILE A 32 -26.57 18.76 7.94
C ILE A 32 -27.50 17.61 7.51
N SER A 33 -27.56 16.55 8.30
CA SER A 33 -28.49 15.45 8.09
C SER A 33 -29.92 15.88 8.35
N ARG A 34 -30.85 15.46 7.49
CA ARG A 34 -32.30 15.60 7.71
C ARG A 34 -32.96 14.29 8.17
N VAL A 35 -32.22 13.19 8.21
CA VAL A 35 -32.73 11.83 8.46
C VAL A 35 -32.04 11.15 9.63
N SER A 36 -32.73 10.18 10.23
CA SER A 36 -32.13 9.22 11.15
C SER A 36 -31.86 7.93 10.40
N LEU A 37 -30.61 7.45 10.41
CA LEU A 37 -30.22 6.19 9.77
C LEU A 37 -29.31 5.37 10.70
N PRO A 38 -29.46 4.04 10.74
CA PRO A 38 -28.59 3.18 11.54
C PRO A 38 -27.17 3.11 10.95
N PRO A 39 -26.18 2.63 11.72
CA PRO A 39 -24.82 2.40 11.24
C PRO A 39 -24.80 1.59 9.94
N PHE A 40 -23.94 1.98 9.00
CA PHE A 40 -23.70 1.32 7.70
C PHE A 40 -24.90 1.26 6.75
N ALA A 41 -26.00 1.97 7.03
CA ALA A 41 -27.05 2.20 6.04
C ALA A 41 -26.51 3.01 4.84
N VAL A 42 -27.12 2.84 3.66
CA VAL A 42 -26.88 3.73 2.52
C VAL A 42 -27.53 5.08 2.82
N PHE A 43 -26.72 6.14 2.86
CA PHE A 43 -27.18 7.53 2.98
C PHE A 43 -27.58 8.09 1.61
N ALA A 44 -26.70 7.96 0.63
CA ALA A 44 -26.89 8.41 -0.74
C ALA A 44 -26.13 7.48 -1.71
N LYS A 45 -26.32 7.69 -3.01
CA LYS A 45 -25.57 7.03 -4.07
C LYS A 45 -24.92 8.05 -4.99
N PHE A 46 -23.78 7.69 -5.57
CA PHE A 46 -23.10 8.53 -6.57
C PHE A 46 -23.77 8.47 -7.96
N ASP A 47 -24.81 7.64 -8.14
CA ASP A 47 -25.63 7.60 -9.35
C ASP A 47 -26.76 8.67 -9.38
N PHE A 48 -27.02 9.36 -8.26
CA PHE A 48 -28.07 10.38 -8.16
C PHE A 48 -27.69 11.60 -7.31
N PRO A 49 -27.70 12.82 -7.88
CA PRO A 49 -27.49 13.10 -9.31
C PRO A 49 -26.28 12.36 -9.88
N PRO A 50 -26.26 12.03 -11.18
CA PRO A 50 -25.18 11.24 -11.76
C PRO A 50 -23.86 11.99 -11.71
N CYS A 51 -22.86 11.40 -11.05
CA CYS A 51 -21.48 11.86 -11.12
C CYS A 51 -20.94 11.74 -12.56
N THR A 52 -19.99 12.61 -12.92
CA THR A 52 -19.30 12.56 -14.22
C THR A 52 -17.78 12.50 -14.02
N PRO A 53 -17.02 11.85 -14.92
CA PRO A 53 -15.56 11.89 -14.87
C PRO A 53 -15.01 13.32 -14.81
N ALA A 54 -13.94 13.49 -14.04
CA ALA A 54 -13.13 14.72 -14.04
C ALA A 54 -11.79 14.45 -14.73
N ASN A 55 -11.36 15.39 -15.58
CA ASN A 55 -10.10 15.28 -16.32
C ASN A 55 -8.86 15.57 -15.47
N GLU A 56 -9.03 16.30 -14.36
CA GLU A 56 -7.97 16.72 -13.44
C GLU A 56 -8.50 16.74 -11.99
N PRO A 57 -7.63 16.48 -10.99
CA PRO A 57 -7.98 16.63 -9.58
C PRO A 57 -8.15 18.10 -9.22
N THR A 58 -9.27 18.44 -8.58
CA THR A 58 -9.53 19.76 -8.01
C THR A 58 -10.02 19.63 -6.56
N TYR A 59 -10.21 20.74 -5.86
CA TYR A 59 -10.82 20.72 -4.53
C TYR A 59 -12.29 20.24 -4.52
N ALA A 60 -12.93 20.15 -5.70
CA ALA A 60 -14.34 19.82 -5.88
C ALA A 60 -14.59 18.45 -6.53
N THR A 61 -13.53 17.63 -6.66
CA THR A 61 -13.60 16.27 -7.21
C THR A 61 -13.25 15.25 -6.14
N VAL A 62 -13.77 14.03 -6.28
CA VAL A 62 -13.41 12.89 -5.42
C VAL A 62 -12.63 11.87 -6.22
N GLN A 63 -11.50 11.40 -5.68
CA GLN A 63 -10.68 10.35 -6.29
C GLN A 63 -11.35 8.97 -6.16
N THR A 64 -11.42 8.23 -7.27
CA THR A 64 -12.12 6.93 -7.38
C THR A 64 -11.23 5.77 -7.79
N GLY A 65 -9.96 6.05 -8.05
CA GLY A 65 -8.95 5.10 -8.51
C GLY A 65 -7.58 5.78 -8.51
N ARG A 66 -6.55 5.15 -9.06
CA ARG A 66 -5.20 5.73 -9.09
C ARG A 66 -5.18 7.12 -9.73
N ASP A 67 -5.72 7.21 -10.95
CA ASP A 67 -5.64 8.40 -11.80
C ASP A 67 -7.05 8.92 -12.18
N THR A 68 -8.11 8.39 -11.56
CA THR A 68 -9.51 8.70 -11.90
C THR A 68 -10.20 9.50 -10.81
N HIS A 69 -10.97 10.50 -11.21
CA HIS A 69 -11.73 11.38 -10.33
C HIS A 69 -13.15 11.57 -10.86
N LEU A 70 -14.10 11.89 -9.96
CA LEU A 70 -15.47 12.24 -10.30
C LEU A 70 -15.81 13.66 -9.84
N ASN A 71 -16.54 14.38 -10.69
CA ASN A 71 -17.36 15.52 -10.30
C ASN A 71 -18.67 14.99 -9.70
N LEU A 72 -19.01 15.42 -8.48
CA LEU A 72 -20.18 14.93 -7.75
C LEU A 72 -21.53 15.45 -8.29
N ASN A 73 -21.53 16.57 -9.03
CA ASN A 73 -22.71 17.18 -9.65
C ASN A 73 -23.91 17.36 -8.71
N SER A 74 -23.64 17.54 -7.41
CA SER A 74 -24.64 17.47 -6.34
C SER A 74 -24.13 18.13 -5.07
N ASP A 75 -25.06 18.38 -4.14
CA ASP A 75 -24.77 18.99 -2.84
C ASP A 75 -23.89 18.11 -1.93
N LEU A 76 -23.64 16.85 -2.29
CA LEU A 76 -22.63 16.00 -1.66
C LEU A 76 -21.23 16.66 -1.68
N LEU A 77 -20.99 17.60 -2.60
CA LEU A 77 -19.80 18.45 -2.62
C LEU A 77 -19.58 19.24 -1.32
N TYR A 78 -20.64 19.64 -0.63
CA TYR A 78 -20.56 20.46 0.59
C TYR A 78 -20.41 19.63 1.88
N ILE A 79 -20.08 18.33 1.77
CA ILE A 79 -19.83 17.44 2.90
C ILE A 79 -18.38 17.63 3.34
N ASN A 80 -18.19 18.23 4.52
CA ASN A 80 -16.88 18.65 5.02
C ASN A 80 -16.00 17.48 5.50
N HIS A 81 -14.73 17.78 5.73
CA HIS A 81 -13.81 16.84 6.37
C HIS A 81 -14.08 16.68 7.87
N SER A 82 -14.06 15.45 8.37
CA SER A 82 -13.83 15.16 9.80
C SER A 82 -12.85 14.02 10.00
N CYS A 83 -12.06 14.10 11.07
CA CYS A 83 -11.22 13.00 11.55
C CYS A 83 -12.03 11.89 12.24
N GLU A 84 -13.24 12.20 12.72
CA GLU A 84 -14.25 11.23 13.15
C GLU A 84 -15.51 11.45 12.31
N PRO A 85 -15.58 10.91 11.08
CA PRO A 85 -16.65 11.22 10.15
C PRO A 85 -17.98 10.55 10.51
N THR A 86 -19.07 11.17 10.06
CA THR A 86 -20.43 10.61 10.11
C THR A 86 -20.78 9.78 8.87
N LEU A 87 -20.04 9.93 7.76
CA LEU A 87 -20.23 9.23 6.49
C LEU A 87 -18.94 8.56 5.99
N LEU A 88 -19.11 7.51 5.19
CA LEU A 88 -18.05 6.77 4.47
C LEU A 88 -18.33 6.87 2.97
N PHE A 89 -17.36 7.35 2.18
CA PHE A 89 -17.49 7.53 0.73
C PHE A 89 -16.98 6.29 -0.01
N ASP A 90 -17.83 5.26 -0.11
CA ASP A 90 -17.59 4.00 -0.83
C ASP A 90 -17.72 4.21 -2.35
N VAL A 91 -16.70 4.86 -2.91
CA VAL A 91 -16.59 5.11 -4.35
C VAL A 91 -16.36 3.82 -5.15
N GLY A 92 -15.86 2.75 -4.52
CA GLY A 92 -15.72 1.44 -5.14
C GLY A 92 -17.06 0.79 -5.47
N ASN A 93 -18.05 0.90 -4.57
CA ASN A 93 -19.41 0.39 -4.78
C ASN A 93 -20.44 1.47 -5.18
N PHE A 94 -19.99 2.71 -5.46
CA PHE A 94 -20.82 3.87 -5.82
C PHE A 94 -21.85 4.31 -4.73
N ASN A 95 -21.54 4.10 -3.45
CA ASN A 95 -22.41 4.46 -2.32
C ASN A 95 -21.76 5.47 -1.36
N VAL A 96 -22.60 6.28 -0.71
CA VAL A 96 -22.26 6.99 0.52
C VAL A 96 -22.93 6.24 1.66
N LEU A 97 -22.15 5.68 2.58
CA LEU A 97 -22.63 4.90 3.72
C LEU A 97 -22.60 5.71 5.01
N VAL A 98 -23.47 5.37 5.95
CA VAL A 98 -23.47 5.93 7.31
C VAL A 98 -22.36 5.30 8.14
N GLY A 99 -21.63 6.13 8.90
CA GLY A 99 -20.55 5.69 9.78
C GLY A 99 -21.01 4.81 10.96
N PRO A 100 -20.07 4.25 11.73
CA PRO A 100 -20.35 3.27 12.78
C PRO A 100 -21.23 3.78 13.94
N LYS A 101 -21.34 5.12 14.11
CA LYS A 101 -22.15 5.76 15.15
C LYS A 101 -23.62 5.95 14.75
N GLY A 102 -23.99 5.71 13.49
CA GLY A 102 -25.28 6.14 12.93
C GLY A 102 -25.33 7.66 12.69
N ILE A 103 -26.46 8.16 12.19
CA ILE A 103 -26.76 9.60 12.10
C ILE A 103 -28.21 9.89 12.50
N LYS A 104 -28.47 11.12 12.92
CA LYS A 104 -29.77 11.70 13.30
C LYS A 104 -29.97 13.03 12.57
N PRO A 105 -31.22 13.54 12.47
CA PRO A 105 -31.46 14.89 11.97
C PRO A 105 -30.74 15.93 12.84
N GLY A 106 -30.02 16.86 12.21
CA GLY A 106 -29.19 17.86 12.88
C GLY A 106 -27.72 17.51 13.02
N ASP A 107 -27.32 16.24 12.82
CA ASP A 107 -25.90 15.85 12.82
C ASP A 107 -25.18 16.43 11.58
N GLU A 108 -23.91 16.87 11.74
CA GLU A 108 -23.11 17.34 10.61
C GLU A 108 -22.63 16.16 9.76
N LEU A 109 -22.88 16.24 8.46
CA LEU A 109 -22.44 15.29 7.45
C LEU A 109 -20.99 15.59 7.09
N THR A 110 -20.11 14.65 7.43
CA THR A 110 -18.67 14.74 7.19
C THR A 110 -18.10 13.40 6.75
N PHE A 111 -17.05 13.41 5.92
CA PHE A 111 -16.28 12.22 5.57
C PHE A 111 -14.78 12.44 5.77
N PHE A 112 -14.02 11.36 5.92
CA PHE A 112 -12.57 11.47 6.06
C PHE A 112 -11.93 11.56 4.68
N TYR A 113 -11.56 12.77 4.23
CA TYR A 113 -11.05 12.99 2.86
C TYR A 113 -9.91 12.03 2.43
N PRO A 114 -8.90 11.71 3.26
CA PRO A 114 -7.86 10.73 2.90
C PRO A 114 -8.36 9.27 2.73
N SER A 115 -9.64 8.97 2.96
CA SER A 115 -10.24 7.68 2.57
C SER A 115 -10.46 7.56 1.06
N THR A 116 -10.54 8.68 0.34
CA THR A 116 -10.61 8.75 -1.12
C THR A 116 -9.34 9.39 -1.70
N GLU A 117 -8.81 10.44 -1.09
CA GLU A 117 -7.74 11.28 -1.65
C GLU A 117 -6.33 10.81 -1.26
N TRP A 118 -5.56 10.35 -2.24
CA TRP A 118 -4.12 10.04 -2.10
C TRP A 118 -3.31 11.31 -1.89
N HIS A 119 -3.67 12.35 -2.64
CA HIS A 119 -3.13 13.70 -2.60
C HIS A 119 -4.29 14.68 -2.61
N MET A 120 -4.36 15.56 -1.61
CA MET A 120 -5.28 16.69 -1.66
C MET A 120 -4.81 17.70 -2.72
N ALA A 121 -5.67 18.04 -3.67
CA ALA A 121 -5.44 19.16 -4.58
C ALA A 121 -5.22 20.50 -3.81
N GLN A 122 -5.82 20.62 -2.63
CA GLN A 122 -5.59 21.71 -1.67
C GLN A 122 -5.46 21.17 -0.25
N PRO A 123 -4.22 21.01 0.27
CA PRO A 123 -3.99 20.67 1.67
C PRO A 123 -4.42 21.81 2.61
N PHE A 124 -4.98 21.46 3.77
CA PHE A 124 -5.53 22.42 4.75
C PHE A 124 -5.27 21.98 6.20
N ASP A 125 -5.33 22.93 7.13
CA ASP A 125 -5.28 22.63 8.57
C ASP A 125 -6.69 22.33 9.10
N CYS A 126 -6.88 21.17 9.74
CA CYS A 126 -8.20 20.67 10.10
C CYS A 126 -8.77 21.33 11.36
N LEU A 127 -10.02 21.79 11.25
CA LEU A 127 -10.77 22.45 12.32
C LEU A 127 -11.96 21.59 12.83
N CYS A 128 -11.99 20.28 12.56
CA CYS A 128 -13.13 19.41 12.87
C CYS A 128 -13.45 19.21 14.37
N GLY A 129 -12.59 19.68 15.28
CA GLY A 129 -12.81 19.60 16.74
C GLY A 129 -12.76 18.21 17.37
N ALA A 130 -12.57 17.13 16.58
CA ALA A 130 -12.48 15.77 17.11
C ALA A 130 -11.25 15.58 18.02
N ALA A 131 -11.39 14.78 19.08
CA ALA A 131 -10.28 14.46 19.99
C ALA A 131 -9.12 13.72 19.29
N THR A 132 -9.43 13.00 18.21
CA THR A 132 -8.48 12.29 17.34
C THR A 132 -8.09 13.10 16.09
N CYS A 133 -8.21 14.44 16.13
CA CYS A 133 -7.85 15.31 15.00
C CYS A 133 -6.38 15.15 14.59
N ARG A 134 -6.15 15.00 13.28
CA ARG A 134 -4.83 14.76 12.68
C ARG A 134 -4.04 16.04 12.34
N GLY A 135 -4.60 17.21 12.63
CA GLY A 135 -4.00 18.49 12.27
C GLY A 135 -4.10 18.74 10.77
N ARG A 136 -2.96 18.79 10.06
CA ARG A 136 -2.93 19.09 8.63
C ARG A 136 -3.33 17.89 7.76
N ILE A 137 -4.23 18.11 6.82
CA ILE A 137 -4.72 17.11 5.85
C ILE A 137 -4.11 17.40 4.49
N ALA A 138 -3.30 16.47 3.98
CA ALA A 138 -2.61 16.57 2.67
C ALA A 138 -2.92 15.40 1.71
N GLY A 139 -3.72 14.42 2.15
CA GLY A 139 -4.01 13.18 1.43
C GLY A 139 -3.32 11.98 2.09
N ALA A 140 -3.76 10.77 1.76
CA ALA A 140 -3.35 9.54 2.46
C ALA A 140 -1.84 9.26 2.36
N ARG A 141 -1.19 9.67 1.26
CA ARG A 141 0.24 9.44 1.02
C ARG A 141 1.12 9.93 2.17
N ASP A 142 0.81 11.10 2.70
CA ASP A 142 1.68 11.83 3.63
C ASP A 142 1.34 11.56 5.11
N MET A 143 0.39 10.64 5.36
CA MET A 143 -0.01 10.21 6.70
C MET A 143 0.83 9.04 7.20
N THR A 144 1.00 8.91 8.51
CA THR A 144 1.60 7.73 9.14
C THR A 144 0.59 6.59 9.30
N GLU A 145 1.07 5.35 9.45
CA GLU A 145 0.19 4.19 9.73
C GLU A 145 -0.68 4.43 10.97
N ALA A 146 -0.12 4.98 12.05
CA ALA A 146 -0.85 5.30 13.27
C ALA A 146 -1.93 6.39 13.08
N GLN A 147 -1.84 7.23 12.04
CA GLN A 147 -2.91 8.18 11.70
C GLN A 147 -4.03 7.55 10.87
N LEU A 148 -3.75 6.46 10.14
CA LEU A 148 -4.73 5.73 9.31
C LEU A 148 -5.33 4.51 10.01
N ASP A 149 -4.73 4.06 11.12
CA ASP A 149 -5.24 2.91 11.90
C ASP A 149 -6.69 3.10 12.36
N GLY A 150 -7.47 2.02 12.27
CA GLY A 150 -8.90 2.01 12.54
C GLY A 150 -9.78 2.83 11.57
N VAL A 151 -9.20 3.48 10.54
CA VAL A 151 -9.96 4.29 9.57
C VAL A 151 -10.40 3.44 8.38
N TRP A 152 -11.62 3.67 7.92
CA TRP A 152 -12.10 3.10 6.67
C TRP A 152 -11.45 3.81 5.47
N LEU A 153 -10.88 3.03 4.53
CA LEU A 153 -10.20 3.52 3.33
C LEU A 153 -10.72 2.79 2.09
N ASN A 154 -10.78 3.48 0.94
CA ASN A 154 -11.10 2.84 -0.33
C ASN A 154 -9.97 1.92 -0.82
N GLY A 155 -10.33 0.92 -1.63
CA GLY A 155 -9.40 -0.07 -2.17
C GLY A 155 -8.22 0.54 -2.95
N HIS A 156 -8.42 1.64 -3.67
CA HIS A 156 -7.32 2.31 -4.40
C HIS A 156 -6.32 2.98 -3.45
N ILE A 157 -6.77 3.52 -2.31
CA ILE A 157 -5.87 4.07 -1.28
C ILE A 157 -5.08 2.95 -0.61
N ILE A 158 -5.72 1.83 -0.27
CA ILE A 158 -5.03 0.66 0.30
C ILE A 158 -3.95 0.15 -0.67
N GLN A 159 -4.27 0.04 -1.97
CA GLN A 159 -3.30 -0.34 -3.00
C GLN A 159 -2.13 0.67 -3.09
N LEU A 160 -2.42 1.97 -3.12
CA LEU A 160 -1.40 3.01 -3.21
C LEU A 160 -0.47 3.03 -1.98
N ARG A 161 -1.00 2.78 -0.77
CA ARG A 161 -0.18 2.59 0.45
C ARG A 161 0.73 1.37 0.34
N ALA A 162 0.21 0.23 -0.10
CA ALA A 162 1.00 -0.99 -0.26
C ALA A 162 2.15 -0.80 -1.28
N GLU A 163 1.91 -0.09 -2.37
CA GLU A 163 2.94 0.26 -3.36
C GLU A 163 3.95 1.29 -2.84
N GLN A 164 3.51 2.30 -2.09
CA GLN A 164 4.39 3.26 -1.41
C GLN A 164 5.32 2.54 -0.44
N GLU A 165 4.80 1.57 0.32
CA GLU A 165 5.59 0.76 1.26
C GLU A 165 6.55 -0.18 0.54
N ALA A 166 6.10 -0.90 -0.49
CA ALA A 166 6.97 -1.76 -1.28
C ALA A 166 8.11 -0.96 -1.93
N ALA A 167 7.82 0.24 -2.46
CA ALA A 167 8.82 1.15 -3.00
C ALA A 167 9.76 1.71 -1.92
N ARG A 168 9.28 1.91 -0.69
CA ARG A 168 10.12 2.30 0.47
C ARG A 168 11.06 1.18 0.86
N ILE A 169 10.56 -0.05 1.01
CA ILE A 169 11.35 -1.25 1.33
C ILE A 169 12.42 -1.49 0.27
N ALA A 170 12.05 -1.43 -1.01
CA ALA A 170 13.00 -1.58 -2.13
C ALA A 170 14.09 -0.50 -2.16
N ARG A 171 13.82 0.71 -1.64
CA ARG A 171 14.82 1.79 -1.50
C ARG A 171 15.67 1.66 -0.23
N SER A 172 15.11 1.13 0.86
CA SER A 172 15.84 0.92 2.12
C SER A 172 16.68 -0.36 2.14
N ALA A 173 16.42 -1.29 1.21
CA ALA A 173 17.26 -2.44 0.93
C ALA A 173 18.58 -1.99 0.26
N ASP A 174 19.44 -1.34 1.03
CA ASP A 174 20.79 -0.95 0.59
C ASP A 174 21.53 -2.21 0.10
N PRO A 175 21.91 -2.28 -1.19
CA PRO A 175 22.59 -3.46 -1.73
C PRO A 175 23.91 -3.74 -1.02
N THR A 176 24.54 -2.71 -0.45
CA THR A 176 25.75 -2.82 0.38
C THR A 176 25.47 -3.53 1.69
N VAL A 177 24.38 -3.18 2.38
CA VAL A 177 23.97 -3.81 3.65
C VAL A 177 23.58 -5.27 3.41
N ASN A 178 22.84 -5.55 2.33
CA ASN A 178 22.50 -6.92 1.95
C ASN A 178 23.75 -7.74 1.61
N ALA A 179 24.67 -7.22 0.80
CA ALA A 179 25.92 -7.91 0.46
C ALA A 179 26.82 -8.15 1.68
N LEU A 180 26.89 -7.19 2.62
CA LEU A 180 27.60 -7.36 3.88
C LEU A 180 26.97 -8.44 4.77
N HIS A 181 25.63 -8.47 4.86
CA HIS A 181 24.91 -9.48 5.61
C HIS A 181 25.10 -10.88 5.00
N GLU A 182 25.06 -11.01 3.67
CA GLU A 182 25.37 -12.26 2.96
C GLU A 182 26.83 -12.71 3.21
N ALA A 183 27.80 -11.79 3.21
CA ALA A 183 29.20 -12.10 3.49
C ALA A 183 29.40 -12.62 4.92
N VAL A 184 28.73 -12.03 5.92
CA VAL A 184 28.74 -12.51 7.32
C VAL A 184 28.16 -13.93 7.41
N VAL A 185 26.98 -14.17 6.83
CA VAL A 185 26.35 -15.50 6.79
C VAL A 185 27.23 -16.53 6.08
N HIS A 186 28.00 -16.14 5.07
CA HIS A 186 28.95 -17.02 4.41
C HIS A 186 30.13 -17.37 5.31
N ALA A 187 30.69 -16.39 6.03
CA ALA A 187 31.78 -16.60 6.99
C ALA A 187 31.35 -17.51 8.16
N GLU A 188 30.13 -17.36 8.67
CA GLU A 188 29.57 -18.23 9.70
C GLU A 188 29.44 -19.69 9.23
N LYS A 189 28.96 -19.92 8.00
CA LYS A 189 28.88 -21.26 7.40
C LYS A 189 30.25 -21.90 7.23
N VAL A 190 31.26 -21.13 6.80
CA VAL A 190 32.65 -21.60 6.71
C VAL A 190 33.21 -21.94 8.09
N LEU A 191 32.91 -21.13 9.11
CA LEU A 191 33.33 -21.37 10.49
C LEU A 191 32.71 -22.65 11.07
N GLU A 192 31.42 -22.90 10.83
CA GLU A 192 30.77 -24.16 11.25
C GLU A 192 31.31 -25.38 10.49
N ALA A 193 31.56 -25.27 9.19
CA ALA A 193 32.20 -26.34 8.43
C ALA A 193 33.61 -26.67 8.98
N ALA A 194 34.40 -25.65 9.32
CA ALA A 194 35.71 -25.83 9.94
C ALA A 194 35.62 -26.44 11.35
N ARG A 195 34.66 -26.01 12.18
CA ARG A 195 34.38 -26.58 13.51
C ARG A 195 33.92 -28.03 13.46
N LEU A 196 33.15 -28.40 12.43
CA LEU A 196 32.72 -29.78 12.19
C LEU A 196 33.91 -30.65 11.79
N ALA A 197 34.70 -30.21 10.80
CA ALA A 197 35.90 -30.93 10.36
C ALA A 197 36.90 -31.14 11.51
N LEU A 198 37.12 -30.11 12.34
CA LEU A 198 37.97 -30.21 13.52
C LEU A 198 37.45 -31.26 14.53
N ARG A 199 36.14 -31.27 14.82
CA ARG A 199 35.51 -32.28 15.69
C ARG A 199 35.63 -33.70 15.14
N THR A 200 35.48 -33.89 13.83
CA THR A 200 35.70 -35.21 13.21
C THR A 200 37.16 -35.64 13.32
N TYR A 201 38.10 -34.74 13.11
CA TYR A 201 39.53 -35.04 13.24
C TYR A 201 39.94 -35.40 14.67
N THR A 202 39.52 -34.63 15.67
CA THR A 202 39.85 -34.90 17.08
C THR A 202 39.09 -36.09 17.65
N GLY A 203 37.84 -36.34 17.20
CA GLY A 203 37.10 -37.55 17.49
C GLY A 203 37.81 -38.81 16.97
N ASN A 204 38.31 -38.77 15.74
CA ASN A 204 39.11 -39.86 15.17
C ASN A 204 40.47 -40.03 15.87
N ALA A 205 41.11 -38.94 16.33
CA ALA A 205 42.36 -39.01 17.08
C ALA A 205 42.20 -39.76 18.41
N HIS A 206 41.05 -39.66 19.08
CA HIS A 206 40.75 -40.44 20.28
C HIS A 206 40.38 -41.91 20.00
N ALA A 207 39.87 -42.24 18.81
CA ALA A 207 39.56 -43.62 18.41
C ALA A 207 40.81 -44.47 18.12
N GLN A 208 41.99 -43.87 17.92
CA GLN A 208 43.23 -44.58 17.56
C GLN A 208 44.11 -44.98 18.76
N ASN A 209 43.62 -44.92 20.00
CA ASN A 209 44.36 -45.42 21.17
C ASN A 209 43.99 -46.89 21.55
N GLY A 210 43.52 -47.67 20.57
CA GLY A 210 43.35 -49.11 20.65
C GLY A 210 44.43 -49.81 19.81
N ASN A 211 45.32 -50.57 20.46
CA ASN A 211 46.52 -51.13 19.85
C ASN A 211 46.21 -52.15 18.73
N GLY A 212 46.40 -51.76 17.47
CA GLY A 212 46.19 -52.62 16.31
C GLY A 212 46.94 -52.11 15.07
N ILE A 213 47.94 -52.88 14.61
CA ILE A 213 48.74 -52.54 13.44
C ILE A 213 47.88 -52.62 12.17
N ILE A 214 47.64 -51.48 11.51
CA ILE A 214 47.07 -51.41 10.16
C ILE A 214 47.95 -50.52 9.29
N THR A 215 48.38 -51.05 8.15
CA THR A 215 49.23 -50.36 7.18
C THR A 215 48.42 -49.40 6.30
N PRO A 216 48.93 -48.19 5.98
CA PRO A 216 48.21 -47.24 5.14
C PRO A 216 48.31 -47.64 3.66
N LYS A 217 47.27 -48.26 3.12
CA LYS A 217 47.07 -48.32 1.66
C LYS A 217 46.50 -47.00 1.17
N PHE A 218 47.36 -46.13 0.65
CA PHE A 218 46.94 -45.04 -0.24
C PHE A 218 46.41 -45.65 -1.55
N ALA A 219 45.10 -45.87 -1.62
CA ALA A 219 44.42 -46.30 -2.84
C ALA A 219 43.78 -45.08 -3.52
N ASN A 220 44.24 -44.77 -4.73
CA ASN A 220 43.72 -43.67 -5.53
C ASN A 220 42.32 -44.06 -6.07
N GLY A 221 41.26 -43.58 -5.42
CA GLY A 221 39.88 -44.01 -5.66
C GLY A 221 39.22 -43.31 -6.85
N THR A 222 39.29 -43.93 -8.03
CA THR A 222 38.52 -43.51 -9.21
C THR A 222 37.01 -43.67 -9.00
N LEU A 223 36.25 -42.60 -9.27
CA LEU A 223 34.79 -42.61 -9.27
C LEU A 223 34.22 -43.39 -10.46
N GLY A 224 33.46 -44.45 -10.19
CA GLY A 224 32.64 -45.15 -11.18
C GLY A 224 31.33 -44.40 -11.48
N LYS A 225 30.95 -44.31 -12.76
CA LYS A 225 29.59 -43.92 -13.22
C LYS A 225 28.65 -45.14 -13.12
N VAL A 226 27.32 -44.99 -13.05
CA VAL A 226 26.33 -44.91 -14.16
C VAL A 226 24.92 -44.94 -13.48
N ALA A 227 23.82 -44.28 -13.90
CA ALA A 227 23.50 -43.37 -15.00
C ALA A 227 22.29 -42.45 -14.64
N GLY A 228 22.05 -41.40 -15.45
CA GLY A 228 20.78 -40.64 -15.51
C GLY A 228 20.59 -39.55 -14.43
N SER A 229 20.38 -38.27 -14.73
CA SER A 229 20.29 -37.56 -16.02
C SER A 229 20.75 -36.10 -15.88
N GLU A 230 21.26 -35.53 -16.99
CA GLU A 230 21.17 -34.13 -17.48
C GLU A 230 20.97 -32.97 -16.46
N HIS A 231 21.76 -31.88 -16.42
CA HIS A 231 22.67 -31.27 -17.41
C HIS A 231 24.04 -30.88 -16.78
N ARG A 232 25.06 -30.62 -17.62
CA ARG A 232 26.28 -29.91 -17.21
C ARG A 232 26.11 -28.41 -17.47
N GLY A 233 26.57 -27.59 -16.54
CA GLY A 233 26.58 -26.12 -16.67
C GLY A 233 27.52 -25.61 -17.78
N PRO A 234 27.44 -24.30 -18.10
CA PRO A 234 28.16 -23.70 -19.22
C PRO A 234 29.67 -23.87 -19.09
N THR A 235 30.31 -24.12 -20.22
CA THR A 235 31.76 -24.27 -20.35
C THR A 235 32.45 -22.92 -20.38
N SER A 236 33.74 -22.89 -20.02
CA SER A 236 34.55 -21.66 -19.99
C SER A 236 34.62 -20.92 -21.34
N ARG A 237 34.22 -21.56 -22.44
CA ARG A 237 34.20 -21.02 -23.80
C ARG A 237 32.88 -20.33 -24.18
N GLU A 238 31.82 -20.56 -23.40
CA GLU A 238 30.52 -19.88 -23.54
C GLU A 238 30.47 -18.60 -22.69
N LEU A 239 31.33 -18.51 -21.66
CA LEU A 239 31.42 -17.37 -20.74
C LEU A 239 32.31 -16.22 -21.24
N SER A 240 33.09 -16.42 -22.32
CA SER A 240 33.99 -15.41 -22.90
C SER A 240 33.37 -14.54 -24.01
N GLY A 241 32.11 -14.78 -24.39
CA GLY A 241 31.34 -13.89 -25.28
C GLY A 241 31.71 -13.91 -26.77
N GLU A 242 32.46 -14.92 -27.22
CA GLU A 242 33.11 -14.98 -28.53
C GLU A 242 32.46 -15.96 -29.53
N MET A 243 31.15 -15.84 -29.80
CA MET A 243 30.49 -16.50 -30.94
C MET A 243 29.44 -15.60 -31.60
N GLY A 244 29.91 -14.62 -32.38
CA GLY A 244 29.16 -14.10 -33.52
C GLY A 244 29.69 -14.74 -34.80
N GLY A 245 28.84 -15.39 -35.60
CA GLY A 245 29.28 -16.00 -36.87
C GLY A 245 28.46 -17.20 -37.35
N ASP A 246 27.36 -16.90 -38.04
CA ASP A 246 27.03 -17.42 -39.37
C ASP A 246 27.07 -18.93 -39.75
N THR A 247 25.91 -19.37 -40.23
CA THR A 247 25.65 -20.02 -41.54
C THR A 247 25.52 -21.56 -41.72
N ILE A 248 24.30 -21.91 -42.18
CA ILE A 248 23.96 -22.72 -43.37
C ILE A 248 23.92 -24.27 -43.30
N ARG A 249 22.68 -24.77 -43.51
CA ARG A 249 22.19 -25.93 -44.31
C ARG A 249 23.07 -27.19 -44.48
N VAL A 250 22.43 -28.35 -44.28
CA VAL A 250 21.81 -29.12 -45.40
C VAL A 250 20.37 -29.44 -45.01
#